data_AF-A0A3D4DIQ5-F1
#
_entry.id   AF-A0A3D4DIQ5-F1
#
_cell.length_a   1.000
_cell.length_b   1.000
_cell.length_c   1.000
_cell.angle_alpha   90.00
_cell.angle_beta   90.00
_cell.angle_gamma   90.00
#
_symmetry.space_group_name_H-M   'P 1'
#
loop_
_entity.id
_entity.type
_entity.pdbx_description
1 polymer ?
#
loop_
_entity_poly.entity_id
_entity_poly.type
_entity_poly.pdbx_seq_one_letter_code
_entity_poly.pdbx_strand_id
1 'polypeptide(L)'
;MALGLGLIIAIILFKYKPTYVVSLCGEQIGYVSNAAELQNRIQSEIIDMDGENIDFVTLDNMPKYELKLVEKSLTTNEDEIMLALKDDAKVMYKYYAVILNAETITYVDNIEEAEEAVEQIKEEHKDDTIQLDLAVTTNYTENINEIGIQSVEVAKQEVEQKVDILIEEDEKTKLPSINGVLLASLPVNGYVSSRFGNVSRIRSGAHTGTDIACAFGTKIKAVADGTVVFAQYNGSYGNLVKIDHGNGVETWYAHCNKLYAKVGQKISSGDIIAEVGMTGNTTGPHLHLEIRLNGVAINPQKYLYN
;
A
#
# COMPACT_ATOMS: atom_id res chain seq x y z
N MET A 1 63.92 60.92 2.26
CA MET A 1 63.26 59.66 1.88
C MET A 1 61.75 59.64 2.15
N ALA A 2 61.25 60.22 3.24
CA ALA A 2 59.81 60.20 3.56
C ALA A 2 58.90 60.93 2.55
N LEU A 3 59.33 62.07 1.98
CA LEU A 3 58.54 62.85 1.01
C LEU A 3 58.34 62.14 -0.35
N GLY A 4 59.31 61.33 -0.78
CA GLY A 4 59.23 60.58 -2.04
C GLY A 4 58.26 59.39 -1.95
N LEU A 5 58.20 58.73 -0.78
CA LEU A 5 57.29 57.61 -0.55
C LEU A 5 55.82 58.07 -0.56
N GLY A 6 55.53 59.21 0.08
CA GLY A 6 54.18 59.78 0.11
C GLY A 6 53.64 60.15 -1.27
N LEU A 7 54.51 60.64 -2.16
CA LEU A 7 54.14 61.04 -3.52
C LEU A 7 53.88 59.82 -4.43
N ILE A 8 54.65 58.73 -4.25
CA ILE A 8 54.43 57.45 -4.94
C ILE A 8 53.12 56.81 -4.48
N ILE A 9 52.88 56.78 -3.16
CA ILE A 9 51.61 56.26 -2.59
C ILE A 9 50.43 57.09 -3.10
N ALA A 10 50.56 58.43 -3.16
CA ALA A 10 49.50 59.30 -3.69
C ALA A 10 49.20 59.03 -5.16
N ILE A 11 50.22 58.79 -6.01
CA ILE A 11 50.03 58.43 -7.42
C ILE A 11 49.37 57.06 -7.55
N ILE A 12 49.77 56.09 -6.73
CA ILE A 12 49.16 54.74 -6.71
C ILE A 12 47.69 54.85 -6.31
N LEU A 13 47.36 55.56 -5.23
CA LEU A 13 45.97 55.76 -4.79
C LEU A 13 45.15 56.67 -5.72
N PHE A 14 45.81 57.50 -6.53
CA PHE A 14 45.14 58.29 -7.57
C PHE A 14 44.65 57.41 -8.73
N LYS A 15 45.47 56.44 -9.15
CA LYS A 15 45.17 55.56 -10.30
C LYS A 15 44.46 54.25 -9.92
N TYR A 16 44.69 53.74 -8.72
CA TYR A 16 44.19 52.45 -8.27
C TYR A 16 43.30 52.57 -7.02
N LYS A 17 42.35 51.64 -6.89
CA LYS A 17 41.48 51.51 -5.72
C LYS A 17 41.57 50.11 -5.13
N PRO A 18 41.44 49.93 -3.80
CA PRO A 18 41.31 48.62 -3.19
C PRO A 18 39.97 47.99 -3.60
N THR A 19 39.98 46.75 -4.05
CA THR A 19 38.81 45.99 -4.49
C THR A 19 39.07 44.50 -4.26
N TYR A 20 38.04 43.73 -3.93
CA TYR A 20 38.17 42.29 -3.76
C TYR A 20 37.92 41.60 -5.10
N VAL A 21 38.86 40.73 -5.49
CA VAL A 21 38.62 39.74 -6.54
C VAL A 21 37.86 38.58 -5.91
N VAL A 22 36.75 38.21 -6.52
CA VAL A 22 35.93 37.08 -6.10
C VAL A 22 36.23 35.88 -7.00
N SER A 23 36.45 34.73 -6.38
CA SER A 23 36.71 33.48 -7.11
C SER A 23 35.86 32.34 -6.58
N LEU A 24 35.34 31.52 -7.49
CA LEU A 24 34.56 30.32 -7.21
C LEU A 24 35.27 29.13 -7.85
N CYS A 25 35.47 28.04 -7.10
CA CYS A 25 36.25 26.87 -7.55
C CYS A 25 37.67 27.19 -8.08
N GLY A 26 38.25 28.34 -7.71
CA GLY A 26 39.55 28.79 -8.21
C GLY A 26 39.51 29.61 -9.51
N GLU A 27 38.33 29.78 -10.11
CA GLU A 27 38.11 30.66 -11.25
C GLU A 27 37.63 32.03 -10.78
N GLN A 28 38.16 33.11 -11.38
CA GLN A 28 37.73 34.46 -11.07
C GLN A 28 36.37 34.74 -11.70
N ILE A 29 35.38 35.07 -10.86
CA ILE A 29 34.01 35.34 -11.30
C ILE A 29 33.62 36.83 -11.24
N GLY A 30 34.42 37.66 -10.56
CA GLY A 30 34.17 39.10 -10.59
C GLY A 30 34.93 39.91 -9.54
N TYR A 31 34.46 41.13 -9.33
CA TYR A 31 35.02 42.12 -8.43
C TYR A 31 33.93 42.76 -7.56
N VAL A 32 34.22 42.93 -6.26
CA VAL A 32 33.34 43.62 -5.31
C VAL A 32 34.11 44.66 -4.50
N SER A 33 33.45 45.77 -4.19
CA SER A 33 34.04 46.79 -3.32
C SER A 33 34.03 46.38 -1.85
N ASN A 34 33.04 45.57 -1.45
CA ASN A 34 32.81 45.20 -0.07
C ASN A 34 32.49 43.69 0.03
N ALA A 35 33.48 42.91 0.48
CA ALA A 35 33.29 41.46 0.64
C ALA A 35 32.21 41.11 1.67
N ALA A 36 32.07 41.89 2.75
CA ALA A 36 31.08 41.63 3.80
C ALA A 36 29.64 41.86 3.30
N GLU A 37 29.45 42.85 2.43
CA GLU A 37 28.14 43.12 1.82
C GLU A 37 27.73 41.99 0.87
N LEU A 38 28.66 41.49 0.06
CA LEU A 38 28.38 40.31 -0.77
C LEU A 38 28.08 39.07 0.09
N GLN A 39 28.83 38.83 1.17
CA GLN A 39 28.56 37.73 2.10
C GLN A 39 27.15 37.81 2.70
N ASN A 40 26.73 39.00 3.13
CA ASN A 40 25.37 39.20 3.67
C ASN A 40 24.30 38.95 2.60
N ARG A 41 24.53 39.38 1.34
CA ARG A 41 23.63 39.10 0.23
C ARG A 41 23.53 37.62 -0.08
N ILE A 42 24.65 36.89 -0.09
CA ILE A 42 24.67 35.43 -0.27
C ILE A 42 23.84 34.75 0.83
N GLN A 43 24.04 35.17 2.08
CA GLN A 43 23.28 34.64 3.20
C GLN A 43 21.79 34.87 3.00
N SER A 44 21.36 36.12 2.75
CA SER A 44 19.93 36.46 2.68
C SER A 44 19.22 36.01 1.40
N GLU A 45 19.91 35.97 0.26
CA GLU A 45 19.29 35.69 -1.05
C GLU A 45 19.44 34.24 -1.53
N ILE A 46 20.40 33.49 -0.98
CA ILE A 46 20.68 32.10 -1.40
C ILE A 46 20.51 31.13 -0.24
N ILE A 47 21.24 31.34 0.86
CA ILE A 47 21.25 30.37 1.98
C ILE A 47 19.94 30.40 2.76
N ASP A 48 19.44 31.58 3.09
CA ASP A 48 18.18 31.78 3.81
C ASP A 48 16.97 31.84 2.86
N MET A 49 17.09 31.24 1.67
CA MET A 49 15.99 31.16 0.71
C MET A 49 14.84 30.38 1.33
N ASP A 50 13.67 31.02 1.38
CA ASP A 50 12.43 30.44 1.87
C ASP A 50 11.48 30.15 0.69
N GLY A 51 10.69 29.10 0.81
CA GLY A 51 9.78 28.64 -0.23
C GLY A 51 9.07 27.34 0.14
N GLU A 52 8.07 27.00 -0.65
CA GLU A 52 7.27 25.79 -0.44
C GLU A 52 8.17 24.54 -0.47
N ASN A 53 8.09 23.75 0.61
CA ASN A 53 8.87 22.54 0.82
C ASN A 53 10.40 22.73 0.85
N ILE A 54 10.94 23.95 0.84
CA ILE A 54 12.38 24.18 0.96
C ILE A 54 12.80 23.95 2.43
N ASP A 55 13.77 23.06 2.65
CA ASP A 55 14.35 22.85 3.99
C ASP A 55 15.65 23.63 4.17
N PHE A 56 16.56 23.51 3.20
CA PHE A 56 17.80 24.29 3.17
C PHE A 56 18.38 24.39 1.77
N VAL A 57 19.19 25.42 1.55
CA VAL A 57 19.99 25.59 0.33
C VAL A 57 21.46 25.41 0.66
N THR A 58 22.16 24.59 -0.12
CA THR A 58 23.60 24.41 0.02
C THR A 58 24.35 25.02 -1.15
N LEU A 59 25.48 25.66 -0.84
CA LEU A 59 26.52 26.00 -1.79
C LEU A 59 27.71 25.07 -1.55
N ASP A 60 28.00 24.19 -2.52
CA ASP A 60 29.15 23.28 -2.42
C ASP A 60 30.46 24.07 -2.36
N ASN A 61 30.49 25.24 -3.04
CA ASN A 61 31.66 26.09 -3.11
C ASN A 61 31.36 27.51 -2.61
N MET A 62 31.99 27.89 -1.51
CA MET A 62 31.93 29.28 -1.04
C MET A 62 32.92 30.16 -1.81
N PRO A 63 32.52 31.38 -2.20
CA PRO A 63 33.41 32.31 -2.89
C PRO A 63 34.58 32.73 -2.01
N LYS A 64 35.76 32.88 -2.61
CA LYS A 64 36.97 33.40 -1.97
C LYS A 64 37.19 34.85 -2.36
N TYR A 65 37.73 35.62 -1.43
CA TYR A 65 37.94 37.06 -1.57
C TYR A 65 39.43 37.37 -1.45
N GLU A 66 40.02 37.99 -2.48
CA GLU A 66 41.41 38.43 -2.48
C GLU A 66 41.49 39.95 -2.70
N LEU A 67 42.03 40.68 -1.73
CA LEU A 67 42.17 42.14 -1.84
C LEU A 67 43.27 42.51 -2.84
N LYS A 68 42.92 43.28 -3.87
CA LYS A 68 43.86 43.80 -4.88
C LYS A 68 43.68 45.29 -5.11
N LEU A 69 44.73 45.93 -5.62
CA LEU A 69 44.67 47.28 -6.19
C LEU A 69 44.35 47.18 -7.67
N VAL A 70 43.18 47.68 -8.07
CA VAL A 70 42.69 47.64 -9.46
C VAL A 70 42.54 49.04 -10.03
N GLU A 71 42.52 49.18 -11.36
CA GLU A 71 42.34 50.49 -11.99
C GLU A 71 41.03 51.15 -11.54
N LYS A 72 41.06 52.46 -11.31
CA LYS A 72 39.90 53.19 -10.79
C LYS A 72 38.67 53.13 -11.68
N SER A 73 38.88 52.96 -13.00
CA SER A 73 37.86 52.76 -14.04
C SER A 73 37.15 51.41 -13.97
N LEU A 74 37.68 50.42 -13.26
CA LEU A 74 37.07 49.11 -13.14
C LEU A 74 35.71 49.20 -12.44
N THR A 75 34.70 48.55 -13.01
CA THR A 75 33.37 48.39 -12.40
C THR A 75 33.28 47.06 -11.65
N THR A 76 32.58 47.07 -10.52
CA THR A 76 32.20 45.84 -9.79
C THR A 76 31.00 45.19 -10.49
N ASN A 77 30.81 43.88 -10.28
CA ASN A 77 29.79 43.08 -10.95
C ASN A 77 29.12 42.10 -9.98
N GLU A 78 28.57 42.63 -8.90
CA GLU A 78 27.99 41.85 -7.81
C GLU A 78 26.80 41.00 -8.26
N ASP A 79 25.94 41.49 -9.15
CA ASP A 79 24.77 40.75 -9.63
C ASP A 79 25.15 39.56 -10.53
N GLU A 80 26.22 39.69 -11.33
CA GLU A 80 26.77 38.58 -12.12
C GLU A 80 27.35 37.49 -11.23
N ILE A 81 28.04 37.90 -10.16
CA ILE A 81 28.55 36.98 -9.14
C ILE A 81 27.39 36.24 -8.44
N MET A 82 26.33 36.96 -8.06
CA MET A 82 25.15 36.35 -7.44
C MET A 82 24.44 35.37 -8.37
N LEU A 83 24.38 35.65 -9.68
CA LEU A 83 23.81 34.72 -10.66
C LEU A 83 24.63 33.42 -10.74
N ALA A 84 25.96 33.52 -10.85
CA ALA A 84 26.84 32.36 -10.87
C ALA A 84 26.74 31.51 -9.59
N LEU A 85 26.54 32.16 -8.43
CA LEU A 85 26.33 31.46 -7.16
C LEU A 85 24.95 30.79 -7.08
N LYS A 86 23.89 31.41 -7.63
CA LYS A 86 22.56 30.80 -7.69
C LYS A 86 22.55 29.56 -8.59
N ASP A 87 23.32 29.55 -9.68
CA ASP A 87 23.46 28.40 -10.56
C ASP A 87 24.24 27.22 -9.90
N ASP A 88 25.16 27.51 -8.97
CA ASP A 88 25.89 26.47 -8.18
C ASP A 88 25.12 26.02 -6.92
N ALA A 89 24.05 26.72 -6.55
CA ALA A 89 23.26 26.42 -5.37
C ALA A 89 22.37 25.19 -5.58
N LYS A 90 22.35 24.31 -4.58
CA LYS A 90 21.43 23.16 -4.53
C LYS A 90 20.35 23.42 -3.50
N VAL A 91 19.10 23.36 -3.95
CA VAL A 91 17.93 23.51 -3.08
C VAL A 91 17.49 22.12 -2.64
N MET A 92 17.49 21.88 -1.33
CA MET A 92 16.98 20.65 -0.75
C MET A 92 15.55 20.87 -0.31
N TYR A 93 14.65 20.09 -0.88
CA TYR A 93 13.25 20.06 -0.52
C TYR A 93 12.98 18.92 0.45
N LYS A 94 12.13 19.18 1.44
CA LYS A 94 11.67 18.21 2.44
C LYS A 94 10.21 17.84 2.17
N TYR A 95 9.92 16.56 2.26
CA TYR A 95 8.59 15.99 2.08
C TYR A 95 8.43 14.76 2.98
N TYR A 96 7.20 14.24 3.07
CA TYR A 96 6.90 13.15 3.97
C TYR A 96 6.28 11.98 3.22
N ALA A 97 6.75 10.76 3.51
CA ALA A 97 6.21 9.54 2.94
C ALA A 97 5.30 8.88 3.98
N VAL A 98 4.06 8.59 3.59
CA VAL A 98 3.12 7.79 4.39
C VAL A 98 3.33 6.33 4.04
N ILE A 99 3.64 5.54 5.07
CA ILE A 99 4.02 4.13 4.95
C ILE A 99 2.97 3.28 5.65
N LEU A 100 2.56 2.18 5.01
CA LEU A 100 1.71 1.14 5.56
C LEU A 100 2.39 -0.21 5.35
N ASN A 101 2.68 -0.94 6.43
CA ASN A 101 3.30 -2.27 6.40
C ASN A 101 4.61 -2.32 5.58
N ALA A 102 5.47 -1.32 5.77
CA ALA A 102 6.74 -1.11 5.04
C ALA A 102 6.60 -0.80 3.53
N GLU A 103 5.39 -0.57 3.02
CA GLU A 103 5.13 -0.07 1.66
C GLU A 103 4.86 1.44 1.72
N THR A 104 5.57 2.23 0.92
CA THR A 104 5.23 3.64 0.73
C THR A 104 3.96 3.74 -0.10
N ILE A 105 2.93 4.36 0.45
CA ILE A 105 1.64 4.52 -0.21
C ILE A 105 1.61 5.83 -1.01
N THR A 106 2.02 6.93 -0.38
CA THR A 106 1.87 8.28 -0.95
C THR A 106 2.82 9.29 -0.29
N TYR A 107 2.86 10.51 -0.83
CA TYR A 107 3.73 11.60 -0.38
C TYR A 107 2.94 12.87 -0.09
N VAL A 108 3.32 13.58 0.97
CA VAL A 108 2.65 14.80 1.47
C VAL A 108 3.68 15.86 1.89
N ASP A 109 3.23 17.10 2.03
CA ASP A 109 4.02 18.29 2.37
C ASP A 109 3.89 18.74 3.84
N ASN A 110 2.88 18.25 4.57
CA ASN A 110 2.63 18.59 5.97
C ASN A 110 2.71 17.35 6.88
N ILE A 111 3.72 17.30 7.75
CA ILE A 111 3.91 16.18 8.69
C ILE A 111 2.88 16.14 9.80
N GLU A 112 2.49 17.30 10.35
CA GLU A 112 1.56 17.34 11.48
C GLU A 112 0.20 16.80 11.06
N GLU A 113 -0.31 17.29 9.93
CA GLU A 113 -1.57 16.81 9.35
C GLU A 113 -1.48 15.32 8.95
N ALA A 114 -0.34 14.87 8.40
CA ALA A 114 -0.15 13.48 8.04
C ALA A 114 -0.11 12.54 9.25
N GLU A 115 0.56 12.95 10.33
CA GLU A 115 0.60 12.19 11.59
C GLU A 115 -0.79 12.12 12.23
N GLU A 116 -1.54 13.23 12.23
CA GLU A 116 -2.93 13.24 12.69
C GLU A 116 -3.82 12.30 11.86
N ALA A 117 -3.70 12.32 10.53
CA ALA A 117 -4.46 11.45 9.64
C ALA A 117 -4.13 9.96 9.88
N VAL A 118 -2.84 9.63 10.05
CA VAL A 118 -2.39 8.27 10.36
C VAL A 118 -2.94 7.79 11.72
N GLU A 119 -2.94 8.64 12.74
CA GLU A 119 -3.47 8.28 14.06
C GLU A 119 -4.99 8.07 14.03
N GLN A 120 -5.72 8.88 13.26
CA GLN A 120 -7.16 8.67 13.03
C GLN A 120 -7.45 7.30 12.43
N ILE A 121 -6.73 6.93 11.36
CA ILE A 121 -6.90 5.62 10.69
C ILE A 121 -6.60 4.48 11.68
N LYS A 122 -5.54 4.60 12.49
CA LYS A 122 -5.20 3.58 13.50
C LYS A 122 -6.30 3.40 14.54
N GLU A 123 -6.92 4.47 15.01
CA GLU A 123 -7.99 4.38 16.01
C GLU A 123 -9.29 3.86 15.39
N GLU A 124 -9.62 4.24 14.16
CA GLU A 124 -10.79 3.72 13.42
C GLU A 124 -10.72 2.20 13.21
N HIS A 125 -9.53 1.67 12.95
CA HIS A 125 -9.30 0.24 12.66
C HIS A 125 -8.71 -0.55 13.85
N LYS A 126 -8.82 -0.02 15.07
CA LYS A 126 -8.23 -0.64 16.27
C LYS A 126 -8.84 -1.97 16.68
N ASP A 127 -10.14 -2.12 16.42
CA ASP A 127 -10.90 -3.34 16.73
C ASP A 127 -10.84 -4.37 15.58
N ASP A 128 -10.24 -3.99 14.44
CA ASP A 128 -10.04 -4.92 13.34
C ASP A 128 -8.98 -5.95 13.69
N THR A 129 -9.10 -7.11 13.08
CA THR A 129 -8.25 -8.25 13.42
C THR A 129 -6.84 -8.18 12.81
N ILE A 130 -6.56 -7.14 12.03
CA ILE A 130 -5.28 -6.91 11.35
C ILE A 130 -4.45 -5.89 12.12
N GLN A 131 -3.14 -6.13 12.22
CA GLN A 131 -2.21 -5.14 12.75
C GLN A 131 -1.75 -4.23 11.61
N LEU A 132 -2.06 -2.94 11.70
CA LEU A 132 -1.62 -1.93 10.74
C LEU A 132 -0.34 -1.24 11.25
N ASP A 133 0.77 -1.38 10.52
CA ASP A 133 2.01 -0.65 10.78
C ASP A 133 2.03 0.62 9.92
N LEU A 134 1.39 1.68 10.43
CA LEU A 134 1.34 2.98 9.78
C LEU A 134 2.37 3.96 10.38
N ALA A 135 3.14 4.61 9.52
CA ALA A 135 4.13 5.60 9.92
C ALA A 135 4.28 6.72 8.87
N VAL A 136 4.73 7.88 9.31
CA VAL A 136 5.14 8.99 8.45
C VAL A 136 6.64 9.17 8.57
N THR A 137 7.35 9.31 7.45
CA THR A 137 8.82 9.47 7.44
C THR A 137 9.23 10.69 6.65
N THR A 138 10.23 11.42 7.16
CA THR A 138 10.80 12.59 6.49
C THR A 138 11.78 12.16 5.41
N ASN A 139 11.68 12.76 4.23
CA ASN A 139 12.54 12.53 3.08
C ASN A 139 12.98 13.84 2.44
N TYR A 140 14.02 13.76 1.60
CA TYR A 140 14.68 14.90 0.98
C TYR A 140 14.93 14.68 -0.51
N THR A 141 14.79 15.73 -1.31
CA THR A 141 15.06 15.69 -2.76
C THR A 141 15.62 17.03 -3.26
N GLU A 142 16.39 17.01 -4.34
CA GLU A 142 16.77 18.22 -5.09
C GLU A 142 15.72 18.58 -6.16
N ASN A 143 14.78 17.66 -6.45
CA ASN A 143 13.76 17.85 -7.47
C ASN A 143 12.38 17.47 -6.94
N ILE A 144 11.68 18.46 -6.36
CA ILE A 144 10.35 18.27 -5.76
C ILE A 144 9.28 17.93 -6.79
N ASN A 145 9.43 18.37 -8.05
CA ASN A 145 8.45 18.13 -9.11
C ASN A 145 8.37 16.65 -9.55
N GLU A 146 9.40 15.86 -9.22
CA GLU A 146 9.39 14.40 -9.44
C GLU A 146 8.70 13.64 -8.30
N ILE A 147 8.56 14.27 -7.14
CA ILE A 147 7.85 13.70 -6.00
C ILE A 147 6.39 14.09 -6.19
N GLY A 148 5.54 13.09 -6.52
CA GLY A 148 4.10 13.27 -6.69
C GLY A 148 3.39 13.58 -5.37
N ILE A 149 3.69 14.73 -4.77
CA ILE A 149 3.11 15.21 -3.52
C ILE A 149 1.62 15.48 -3.75
N GLN A 150 0.83 15.02 -2.78
CA GLN A 150 -0.61 15.23 -2.75
C GLN A 150 -1.00 15.94 -1.45
N SER A 151 -2.22 16.47 -1.40
CA SER A 151 -2.77 16.96 -0.14
C SER A 151 -3.02 15.81 0.83
N VAL A 152 -2.99 16.12 2.13
CA VAL A 152 -3.16 15.10 3.18
C VAL A 152 -4.53 14.43 3.09
N GLU A 153 -5.57 15.11 2.63
CA GLU A 153 -6.89 14.50 2.44
C GLU A 153 -6.92 13.43 1.35
N VAL A 154 -6.22 13.66 0.23
CA VAL A 154 -6.12 12.67 -0.84
C VAL A 154 -5.28 11.49 -0.37
N ALA A 155 -4.15 11.77 0.29
CA ALA A 155 -3.31 10.75 0.88
C ALA A 155 -4.06 9.87 1.90
N LYS A 156 -4.89 10.49 2.77
CA LYS A 156 -5.74 9.77 3.72
C LYS A 156 -6.67 8.78 3.02
N GLN A 157 -7.34 9.21 1.95
CA GLN A 157 -8.24 8.34 1.16
C GLN A 157 -7.51 7.18 0.48
N GLU A 158 -6.31 7.42 -0.07
CA GLU A 158 -5.49 6.36 -0.68
C GLU A 158 -5.08 5.30 0.35
N VAL A 159 -4.71 5.73 1.56
CA VAL A 159 -4.35 4.83 2.66
C VAL A 159 -5.55 4.03 3.15
N GLU A 160 -6.71 4.67 3.36
CA GLU A 160 -7.96 3.99 3.76
C GLU A 160 -8.35 2.89 2.77
N GLN A 161 -8.31 3.18 1.46
CA GLN A 161 -8.61 2.17 0.43
C GLN A 161 -7.66 0.97 0.51
N LYS A 162 -6.37 1.21 0.79
CA LYS A 162 -5.39 0.12 0.94
C LYS A 162 -5.64 -0.68 2.22
N VAL A 163 -6.05 -0.03 3.31
CA VAL A 163 -6.44 -0.69 4.56
C VAL A 163 -7.66 -1.58 4.35
N ASP A 164 -8.71 -1.10 3.68
CA ASP A 164 -9.91 -1.90 3.36
C ASP A 164 -9.56 -3.17 2.58
N ILE A 165 -8.67 -3.06 1.59
CA ILE A 165 -8.20 -4.22 0.81
C ILE A 165 -7.48 -5.23 1.72
N LEU A 166 -6.62 -4.76 2.63
CA LEU A 166 -5.89 -5.63 3.55
C LEU A 166 -6.83 -6.33 4.53
N ILE A 167 -7.87 -5.65 5.01
CA ILE A 167 -8.91 -6.25 5.87
C ILE A 167 -9.64 -7.35 5.11
N GLU A 168 -10.09 -7.08 3.88
CA GLU A 168 -10.74 -8.11 3.06
C GLU A 168 -9.83 -9.32 2.80
N GLU A 169 -8.54 -9.10 2.55
CA GLU A 169 -7.57 -10.16 2.35
C GLU A 169 -7.36 -10.98 3.62
N ASP A 170 -7.21 -10.34 4.77
CA ASP A 170 -7.08 -10.99 6.07
C ASP A 170 -8.33 -11.83 6.41
N GLU A 171 -9.53 -11.30 6.18
CA GLU A 171 -10.78 -12.06 6.32
C GLU A 171 -10.82 -13.29 5.40
N LYS A 172 -10.39 -13.15 4.14
CA LYS A 172 -10.26 -14.28 3.21
C LYS A 172 -9.23 -15.30 3.69
N THR A 173 -8.13 -14.90 4.34
CA THR A 173 -7.15 -15.85 4.88
C THR A 173 -7.68 -16.65 6.08
N LYS A 174 -8.61 -16.05 6.85
CA LYS A 174 -9.26 -16.70 8.00
C LYS A 174 -10.35 -17.67 7.61
N LEU A 175 -10.92 -17.50 6.42
CA LEU A 175 -11.91 -18.43 5.89
C LEU A 175 -11.26 -19.80 5.60
N PRO A 176 -11.98 -20.89 5.91
CA PRO A 176 -11.48 -22.24 5.66
C PRO A 176 -11.21 -22.43 4.17
N SER A 177 -10.00 -22.87 3.83
CA SER A 177 -9.61 -23.18 2.45
C SER A 177 -9.07 -24.60 2.30
N ILE A 178 -9.23 -25.14 1.09
CA ILE A 178 -8.75 -26.48 0.73
C ILE A 178 -8.04 -26.36 -0.61
N ASN A 179 -6.73 -26.62 -0.63
CA ASN A 179 -5.92 -26.57 -1.86
C ASN A 179 -6.11 -25.27 -2.68
N GLY A 180 -6.18 -24.12 -1.99
CA GLY A 180 -6.40 -22.80 -2.59
C GLY A 180 -7.86 -22.47 -2.93
N VAL A 181 -8.81 -23.39 -2.71
CA VAL A 181 -10.25 -23.12 -2.86
C VAL A 181 -10.80 -22.58 -1.54
N LEU A 182 -11.33 -21.37 -1.57
CA LEU A 182 -11.94 -20.71 -0.43
C LEU A 182 -13.37 -21.19 -0.21
N LEU A 183 -13.69 -21.68 0.98
CA LEU A 183 -15.05 -22.09 1.35
C LEU A 183 -15.79 -20.94 2.04
N ALA A 184 -16.25 -19.98 1.23
CA ALA A 184 -16.79 -18.70 1.71
C ALA A 184 -18.27 -18.73 2.16
N SER A 185 -18.95 -19.88 2.09
CA SER A 185 -20.36 -19.95 2.52
C SER A 185 -20.73 -21.26 3.21
N LEU A 186 -21.59 -21.16 4.22
CA LEU A 186 -22.25 -22.34 4.80
C LEU A 186 -23.38 -22.80 3.87
N PRO A 187 -23.45 -24.11 3.55
CA PRO A 187 -24.44 -24.61 2.61
C PRO A 187 -25.86 -24.58 3.17
N VAL A 188 -26.03 -24.82 4.47
CA VAL A 188 -27.29 -24.68 5.22
C VAL A 188 -27.00 -24.28 6.67
N ASN A 189 -27.98 -23.66 7.34
CA ASN A 189 -27.96 -23.50 8.80
C ASN A 189 -28.75 -24.67 9.44
N GLY A 190 -28.08 -25.48 10.24
CA GLY A 190 -28.64 -26.68 10.86
C GLY A 190 -27.62 -27.31 11.82
N TYR A 191 -28.01 -28.41 12.48
CA TYR A 191 -27.11 -29.12 13.40
C TYR A 191 -26.54 -30.37 12.74
N VAL A 192 -25.28 -30.69 13.05
CA VAL A 192 -24.65 -31.92 12.56
C VAL A 192 -25.31 -33.13 13.23
N SER A 193 -26.08 -33.90 12.47
CA SER A 193 -26.78 -35.09 12.93
C SER A 193 -25.97 -36.37 12.73
N SER A 194 -25.05 -36.38 11.75
CA SER A 194 -24.10 -37.49 11.56
C SER A 194 -22.75 -36.97 11.07
N ARG A 195 -21.68 -37.42 11.73
CA ARG A 195 -20.31 -36.97 11.46
C ARG A 195 -19.65 -37.81 10.37
N PHE A 196 -18.68 -37.22 9.67
CA PHE A 196 -17.79 -37.93 8.76
C PHE A 196 -17.05 -39.06 9.48
N GLY A 197 -16.85 -40.17 8.77
CA GLY A 197 -16.17 -41.37 9.28
C GLY A 197 -17.00 -42.25 10.21
N ASN A 198 -18.22 -41.84 10.60
CA ASN A 198 -19.07 -42.64 11.49
C ASN A 198 -19.46 -43.98 10.84
N VAL A 199 -19.30 -45.07 11.59
CA VAL A 199 -19.69 -46.43 11.19
C VAL A 199 -20.90 -46.86 12.00
N SER A 200 -21.94 -47.36 11.35
CA SER A 200 -23.15 -47.83 12.03
C SER A 200 -23.78 -49.01 11.30
N ARG A 201 -24.63 -49.77 12.01
CA ARG A 201 -25.34 -50.94 11.46
C ARG A 201 -26.27 -50.64 10.28
N ILE A 202 -26.63 -49.36 10.07
CA ILE A 202 -27.51 -48.92 8.98
C ILE A 202 -26.71 -48.45 7.74
N ARG A 203 -25.38 -48.47 7.78
CA ARG A 203 -24.49 -48.06 6.68
C ARG A 203 -23.64 -49.25 6.23
N SER A 204 -23.34 -49.32 4.94
CA SER A 204 -22.45 -50.34 4.36
C SER A 204 -20.96 -50.06 4.62
N GLY A 205 -20.62 -48.87 5.12
CA GLY A 205 -19.25 -48.45 5.41
C GLY A 205 -19.21 -47.18 6.26
N ALA A 206 -18.00 -46.62 6.40
CA ALA A 206 -17.80 -45.34 7.07
C ALA A 206 -18.50 -44.21 6.31
N HIS A 207 -19.07 -43.26 7.05
CA HIS A 207 -19.78 -42.13 6.48
C HIS A 207 -18.82 -41.22 5.69
N THR A 208 -19.06 -41.02 4.40
CA THR A 208 -18.20 -40.26 3.48
C THR A 208 -18.45 -38.76 3.47
N GLY A 209 -19.44 -38.29 4.23
CA GLY A 209 -19.80 -36.89 4.35
C GLY A 209 -20.21 -36.51 5.76
N THR A 210 -20.81 -35.34 5.90
CA THR A 210 -21.46 -34.86 7.11
C THR A 210 -22.93 -34.66 6.82
N ASP A 211 -23.79 -35.17 7.71
CA ASP A 211 -25.23 -34.96 7.63
C ASP A 211 -25.61 -33.76 8.50
N ILE A 212 -26.22 -32.75 7.90
CA ILE A 212 -26.68 -31.53 8.55
C ILE A 212 -28.21 -31.53 8.54
N ALA A 213 -28.80 -31.79 9.70
CA ALA A 213 -30.24 -31.82 9.86
C ALA A 213 -30.82 -30.40 9.80
N CYS A 214 -31.79 -30.24 8.91
CA CYS A 214 -32.48 -28.98 8.63
C CYS A 214 -33.83 -29.27 7.97
N ALA A 215 -34.74 -28.30 7.96
CA ALA A 215 -36.10 -28.50 7.48
C ALA A 215 -36.13 -28.88 5.98
N PHE A 216 -37.07 -29.75 5.60
CA PHE A 216 -37.35 -30.05 4.20
C PHE A 216 -37.63 -28.76 3.42
N GLY A 217 -37.08 -28.63 2.22
CA GLY A 217 -37.24 -27.44 1.37
C GLY A 217 -36.25 -26.30 1.68
N THR A 218 -35.45 -26.41 2.76
CA THR A 218 -34.41 -25.41 3.06
C THR A 218 -33.47 -25.24 1.88
N LYS A 219 -33.17 -24.00 1.49
CA LYS A 219 -32.28 -23.71 0.35
C LYS A 219 -30.85 -24.13 0.67
N ILE A 220 -30.25 -24.88 -0.24
CA ILE A 220 -28.85 -25.29 -0.17
C ILE A 220 -28.02 -24.32 -0.99
N LYS A 221 -27.01 -23.74 -0.37
CA LYS A 221 -26.04 -22.84 -1.02
C LYS A 221 -24.78 -23.59 -1.44
N ALA A 222 -24.15 -23.14 -2.52
CA ALA A 222 -22.79 -23.55 -2.85
C ALA A 222 -21.80 -23.01 -1.83
N VAL A 223 -20.80 -23.81 -1.46
CA VAL A 223 -19.82 -23.42 -0.41
C VAL A 223 -18.65 -22.61 -0.96
N ALA A 224 -18.42 -22.70 -2.27
CA ALA A 224 -17.32 -22.08 -3.00
C ALA A 224 -17.69 -21.90 -4.47
N ASP A 225 -16.95 -21.05 -5.16
CA ASP A 225 -17.07 -20.83 -6.60
C ASP A 225 -16.72 -22.10 -7.38
N GLY A 226 -17.40 -22.37 -8.48
CA GLY A 226 -17.09 -23.55 -9.28
C GLY A 226 -18.01 -23.78 -10.48
N THR A 227 -17.91 -24.97 -11.05
CA THR A 227 -18.75 -25.42 -12.16
C THR A 227 -19.48 -26.70 -11.78
N VAL A 228 -20.79 -26.73 -12.03
CA VAL A 228 -21.61 -27.91 -11.77
C VAL A 228 -21.23 -29.03 -12.74
N VAL A 229 -20.70 -30.13 -12.23
CA VAL A 229 -20.29 -31.30 -13.04
C VAL A 229 -21.32 -32.43 -12.99
N PHE A 230 -22.26 -32.39 -12.05
CA PHE A 230 -23.36 -33.35 -11.94
C PHE A 230 -24.58 -32.73 -11.26
N ALA A 231 -25.79 -33.02 -11.75
CA ALA A 231 -27.05 -32.53 -11.17
C ALA A 231 -28.23 -33.45 -11.51
N GLN A 232 -28.25 -34.67 -10.98
CA GLN A 232 -29.25 -35.71 -11.29
C GLN A 232 -29.47 -36.67 -10.10
N TYR A 233 -30.41 -37.62 -10.21
CA TYR A 233 -30.59 -38.68 -9.23
C TYR A 233 -29.47 -39.72 -9.34
N ASN A 234 -28.86 -40.14 -8.21
CA ASN A 234 -27.72 -41.06 -8.18
C ASN A 234 -27.80 -42.05 -7.01
N GLY A 235 -28.67 -43.05 -7.15
CA GLY A 235 -28.75 -44.19 -6.23
C GLY A 235 -28.98 -43.78 -4.77
N SER A 236 -28.13 -44.24 -3.86
CA SER A 236 -28.26 -43.96 -2.42
C SER A 236 -28.14 -42.47 -2.06
N TYR A 237 -27.47 -41.66 -2.88
CA TYR A 237 -27.38 -40.22 -2.68
C TYR A 237 -28.70 -39.48 -3.01
N GLY A 238 -29.65 -40.14 -3.69
CA GLY A 238 -30.85 -39.46 -4.15
C GLY A 238 -30.53 -38.41 -5.21
N ASN A 239 -31.27 -37.29 -5.20
CA ASN A 239 -30.92 -36.14 -6.03
C ASN A 239 -29.63 -35.51 -5.52
N LEU A 240 -28.65 -35.39 -6.41
CA LEU A 240 -27.29 -35.03 -6.08
C LEU A 240 -26.81 -33.89 -7.00
N VAL A 241 -26.21 -32.87 -6.40
CA VAL A 241 -25.41 -31.86 -7.10
C VAL A 241 -23.93 -32.10 -6.77
N LYS A 242 -23.07 -32.06 -7.79
CA LYS A 242 -21.62 -32.01 -7.62
C LYS A 242 -21.07 -30.76 -8.28
N ILE A 243 -20.18 -30.06 -7.58
CA ILE A 243 -19.52 -28.85 -8.07
C ILE A 243 -18.02 -29.08 -8.02
N ASP A 244 -17.36 -28.92 -9.17
CA ASP A 244 -15.91 -28.87 -9.29
C ASP A 244 -15.46 -27.42 -9.07
N HIS A 245 -14.60 -27.22 -8.07
CA HIS A 245 -14.07 -25.91 -7.69
C HIS A 245 -12.67 -25.66 -8.25
N GLY A 246 -12.14 -26.59 -9.05
CA GLY A 246 -10.75 -26.58 -9.49
C GLY A 246 -9.80 -27.13 -8.41
N ASN A 247 -8.51 -27.23 -8.76
CA ASN A 247 -7.47 -27.76 -7.88
C ASN A 247 -7.80 -29.14 -7.24
N GLY A 248 -8.61 -29.94 -7.94
CA GLY A 248 -9.04 -31.26 -7.46
C GLY A 248 -10.05 -31.23 -6.32
N VAL A 249 -10.64 -30.08 -5.98
CA VAL A 249 -11.64 -29.94 -4.92
C VAL A 249 -13.04 -30.05 -5.52
N GLU A 250 -13.84 -30.98 -5.00
CA GLU A 250 -15.23 -31.17 -5.41
C GLU A 250 -16.14 -31.20 -4.17
N THR A 251 -17.33 -30.60 -4.27
CA THR A 251 -18.36 -30.72 -3.21
C THR A 251 -19.62 -31.39 -3.70
N TRP A 252 -20.21 -32.23 -2.85
CA TRP A 252 -21.36 -33.07 -3.17
C TRP A 252 -22.50 -32.72 -2.22
N TYR A 253 -23.68 -32.46 -2.78
CA TYR A 253 -24.89 -32.08 -2.05
C TYR A 253 -25.97 -33.10 -2.36
N ALA A 254 -26.24 -34.00 -1.42
CA ALA A 254 -27.11 -35.15 -1.61
C ALA A 254 -28.44 -35.03 -0.84
N HIS A 255 -29.31 -36.01 -1.10
CA HIS A 255 -30.67 -36.14 -0.57
C HIS A 255 -31.60 -34.98 -0.92
N CYS A 256 -31.30 -34.23 -1.98
CA CYS A 256 -32.03 -33.02 -2.32
C CYS A 256 -33.49 -33.31 -2.71
N ASN A 257 -34.40 -32.38 -2.40
CA ASN A 257 -35.78 -32.42 -2.87
C ASN A 257 -35.87 -31.93 -4.32
N LYS A 258 -35.26 -30.77 -4.58
CA LYS A 258 -35.29 -30.08 -5.86
C LYS A 258 -33.88 -29.59 -6.21
N LEU A 259 -33.52 -29.72 -7.48
CA LEU A 259 -32.26 -29.22 -8.03
C LEU A 259 -32.54 -27.94 -8.82
N TYR A 260 -31.81 -26.87 -8.52
CA TYR A 260 -31.84 -25.60 -9.26
C TYR A 260 -30.67 -25.49 -10.24
N ALA A 261 -29.51 -25.99 -9.81
CA ALA A 261 -28.29 -26.06 -10.59
C ALA A 261 -28.40 -27.03 -11.78
N LYS A 262 -27.76 -26.69 -12.89
CA LYS A 262 -27.66 -27.53 -14.10
C LYS A 262 -26.19 -27.80 -14.44
N VAL A 263 -25.91 -28.96 -15.02
CA VAL A 263 -24.55 -29.32 -15.47
C VAL A 263 -24.01 -28.25 -16.42
N GLY A 264 -22.76 -27.84 -16.21
CA GLY A 264 -22.07 -26.77 -16.94
C GLY A 264 -22.33 -25.35 -16.42
N GLN A 265 -23.24 -25.18 -15.45
CA GLN A 265 -23.49 -23.88 -14.83
C GLN A 265 -22.29 -23.45 -13.98
N LYS A 266 -21.82 -22.21 -14.19
CA LYS A 266 -20.91 -21.53 -13.27
C LYS A 266 -21.67 -21.05 -12.04
N ILE A 267 -21.10 -21.26 -10.88
CA ILE A 267 -21.69 -21.00 -9.58
C ILE A 267 -20.73 -20.14 -8.78
N SER A 268 -21.25 -19.09 -8.15
CA SER A 268 -20.54 -18.35 -7.11
C SER A 268 -20.89 -18.93 -5.74
N SER A 269 -19.96 -18.80 -4.79
CA SER A 269 -20.20 -19.14 -3.40
C SER A 269 -21.45 -18.43 -2.89
N GLY A 270 -22.31 -19.15 -2.18
CA GLY A 270 -23.59 -18.63 -1.68
C GLY A 270 -24.79 -18.77 -2.63
N ASP A 271 -24.58 -19.08 -3.91
CA ASP A 271 -25.68 -19.33 -4.86
C ASP A 271 -26.55 -20.50 -4.41
N ILE A 272 -27.87 -20.36 -4.60
CA ILE A 272 -28.83 -21.42 -4.29
C ILE A 272 -28.80 -22.47 -5.40
N ILE A 273 -28.37 -23.69 -5.05
CA ILE A 273 -28.15 -24.79 -6.00
C ILE A 273 -29.21 -25.89 -5.90
N ALA A 274 -29.82 -26.06 -4.73
CA ALA A 274 -30.80 -27.12 -4.46
C ALA A 274 -31.66 -26.81 -3.24
N GLU A 275 -32.55 -27.75 -2.88
CA GLU A 275 -33.28 -27.76 -1.63
C GLU A 275 -33.04 -29.05 -0.86
N VAL A 276 -32.95 -28.94 0.46
CA VAL A 276 -32.93 -30.07 1.38
C VAL A 276 -34.15 -30.95 1.15
N GLY A 277 -33.94 -32.25 1.11
CA GLY A 277 -35.01 -33.21 0.87
C GLY A 277 -34.84 -34.49 1.66
N MET A 278 -35.44 -35.54 1.11
CA MET A 278 -35.44 -36.89 1.65
C MET A 278 -35.34 -37.95 0.54
N THR A 279 -34.58 -37.66 -0.52
CA THR A 279 -34.42 -38.60 -1.64
C THR A 279 -33.23 -39.54 -1.40
N GLY A 280 -33.29 -40.75 -1.96
CA GLY A 280 -32.23 -41.75 -1.76
C GLY A 280 -32.34 -42.45 -0.40
N ASN A 281 -31.20 -42.82 0.18
CA ASN A 281 -31.16 -43.51 1.47
C ASN A 281 -31.07 -42.52 2.63
N THR A 282 -32.20 -42.21 3.24
CA THR A 282 -32.31 -41.22 4.33
C THR A 282 -33.34 -41.65 5.37
N THR A 283 -33.13 -41.26 6.62
CA THR A 283 -34.08 -41.48 7.73
C THR A 283 -34.86 -40.22 8.13
N GLY A 284 -34.59 -39.07 7.51
CA GLY A 284 -35.20 -37.78 7.85
C GLY A 284 -34.65 -36.62 7.00
N PRO A 285 -35.29 -35.44 6.96
CA PRO A 285 -34.77 -34.30 6.20
C PRO A 285 -33.38 -33.86 6.68
N HIS A 286 -32.41 -33.86 5.78
CA HIS A 286 -31.05 -33.34 6.02
C HIS A 286 -30.33 -33.08 4.70
N LEU A 287 -29.27 -32.26 4.77
CA LEU A 287 -28.25 -32.21 3.74
C LEU A 287 -27.17 -33.23 4.06
N HIS A 288 -26.85 -34.12 3.13
CA HIS A 288 -25.60 -34.87 3.17
C HIS A 288 -24.56 -34.13 2.32
N LEU A 289 -23.53 -33.61 2.97
CA LEU A 289 -22.44 -32.85 2.36
C LEU A 289 -21.17 -33.69 2.32
N GLU A 290 -20.59 -33.89 1.14
CA GLU A 290 -19.20 -34.36 1.03
C GLU A 290 -18.30 -33.25 0.49
N ILE A 291 -17.06 -33.24 0.94
CA ILE A 291 -15.96 -32.53 0.31
C ILE A 291 -14.96 -33.59 -0.13
N ARG A 292 -14.49 -33.51 -1.37
CA ARG A 292 -13.53 -34.44 -1.93
C ARG A 292 -12.31 -33.68 -2.43
N LEU A 293 -11.12 -34.21 -2.13
CA LEU A 293 -9.85 -33.75 -2.67
C LEU A 293 -9.24 -34.87 -3.52
N ASN A 294 -9.04 -34.61 -4.81
CA ASN A 294 -8.55 -35.57 -5.80
C ASN A 294 -9.36 -36.88 -5.77
N GLY A 295 -10.69 -36.76 -5.64
CA GLY A 295 -11.64 -37.88 -5.60
C GLY A 295 -11.78 -38.57 -4.24
N VAL A 296 -10.94 -38.25 -3.25
CA VAL A 296 -10.99 -38.83 -1.89
C VAL A 296 -11.83 -37.95 -0.97
N ALA A 297 -12.82 -38.54 -0.31
CA ALA A 297 -13.66 -37.82 0.66
C ALA A 297 -12.85 -37.43 1.92
N ILE A 298 -13.00 -36.18 2.33
CA ILE A 298 -12.36 -35.60 3.52
C ILE A 298 -13.42 -35.00 4.46
N ASN A 299 -13.08 -34.86 5.74
CA ASN A 299 -14.03 -34.43 6.77
C ASN A 299 -14.48 -32.96 6.55
N PRO A 300 -15.75 -32.69 6.16
CA PRO A 300 -16.25 -31.32 5.95
C PRO A 300 -16.32 -30.49 7.23
N GLN A 301 -16.42 -31.15 8.39
CA GLN A 301 -16.60 -30.45 9.67
C GLN A 301 -15.39 -29.60 10.02
N LYS A 302 -14.18 -30.06 9.67
CA LYS A 302 -12.92 -29.33 9.91
C LYS A 302 -12.92 -27.92 9.30
N TYR A 303 -13.80 -27.69 8.34
CA TYR A 303 -13.85 -26.47 7.54
C TYR A 303 -15.14 -25.68 7.80
N LEU A 304 -16.30 -26.32 7.74
CA LEU A 304 -17.59 -25.61 7.70
C LEU A 304 -18.45 -25.75 8.95
N TYR A 305 -18.18 -26.71 9.84
CA TYR A 305 -19.06 -27.00 10.99
C TYR A 305 -18.22 -27.47 12.20
N ASN A 306 -17.23 -26.65 12.56
CA ASN A 306 -16.35 -26.85 13.71
C ASN A 306 -17.10 -26.70 15.03
#